data_AF-A0A3C0J3C1-F1
#
_entry.id   AF-A0A3C0J3C1-F1
#
_cell.length_a   1.000
_cell.length_b   1.000
_cell.length_c   1.000
_cell.angle_alpha   90.00
_cell.angle_beta   90.00
_cell.angle_gamma   90.00
#
_symmetry.space_group_name_H-M   'P 1'
#
loop_
_entity.id
_entity.type
_entity.pdbx_description
1 polymer ?
#
loop_
_entity_poly.entity_id
_entity_poly.type
_entity_poly.pdbx_seq_one_letter_code
_entity_poly.pdbx_strand_id
1 'polypeptide(L)' 'MISVQGAVAPHVRRQAFRIDAEGAPFALPGVGGITYNVRVGDPVFGWAGDHIEP' A
#
# COMPACT_ATOMS: atom_id res chain seq x y z
N MET A 1 26.16 -10.51 13.62
CA MET A 1 25.05 -9.54 13.83
C MET A 1 25.59 -8.17 13.47
N ILE A 2 24.89 -7.40 12.63
CA ILE A 2 25.32 -6.08 12.14
C ILE A 2 24.14 -5.12 12.26
N SER A 3 24.40 -3.83 12.51
CA SER A 3 23.34 -2.82 12.54
C SER A 3 22.87 -2.47 11.13
N VAL A 4 21.57 -2.28 10.97
CA VAL A 4 20.93 -1.79 9.74
C VAL A 4 20.06 -0.59 10.11
N GLN A 5 20.15 0.49 9.35
CA GLN A 5 19.38 1.72 9.55
C GLN A 5 18.42 1.96 8.38
N GLY A 6 17.33 2.69 8.63
CA GLY A 6 16.33 3.07 7.65
C GLY A 6 15.43 4.20 8.16
N ALA A 7 14.44 4.58 7.36
CA ALA A 7 13.42 5.57 7.72
C ALA A 7 12.03 5.05 7.28
N VAL A 8 10.97 5.57 7.91
CA VAL A 8 9.60 5.25 7.49
C VAL A 8 9.36 5.82 6.10
N ALA A 9 9.00 4.96 5.15
CA ALA A 9 8.65 5.40 3.80
C ALA A 9 7.33 6.19 3.85
N PRO A 10 7.19 7.30 3.10
CA PRO A 10 5.90 7.98 2.95
C PRO A 10 4.95 7.12 2.12
N HIS A 11 3.66 7.44 2.15
CA HIS A 11 2.71 6.89 1.17
C HIS A 11 3.19 7.28 -0.25
N VAL A 12 3.24 6.32 -1.16
CA VAL A 12 3.77 6.56 -2.51
C VAL A 12 2.63 6.57 -3.52
N ARG A 13 2.45 7.71 -4.19
CA ARG A 13 1.52 7.85 -5.31
C ARG A 13 2.21 8.50 -6.51
N ARG A 14 2.76 7.66 -7.40
CA ARG A 14 3.49 8.13 -8.59
C ARG A 14 2.59 8.62 -9.73
N GLN A 15 1.32 8.20 -9.75
CA GLN A 15 0.37 8.48 -10.83
C GLN A 15 -0.97 8.96 -10.27
N ALA A 16 -1.75 9.65 -11.11
CA ALA A 16 -3.05 10.19 -10.74
C ALA A 16 -4.14 9.11 -10.55
N PHE A 17 -3.92 7.90 -11.03
CA PHE A 17 -4.78 6.73 -10.88
C PHE A 17 -3.95 5.48 -11.20
N ARG A 18 -4.50 4.31 -10.87
CA ARG A 18 -4.05 3.01 -11.36
C ARG A 18 -5.12 2.40 -12.25
N ILE A 19 -4.77 1.39 -13.02
CA ILE A 19 -5.67 0.71 -13.95
C ILE A 19 -5.91 -0.70 -13.40
N ASP A 20 -7.18 -1.10 -13.31
CA ASP A 20 -7.56 -2.47 -12.95
C ASP A 20 -7.37 -3.44 -14.11
N ALA A 21 -7.72 -4.72 -13.90
CA ALA A 21 -7.54 -5.77 -14.90
C ALA A 21 -8.43 -5.57 -16.13
N GLU A 22 -9.53 -4.84 -15.99
CA GLU A 22 -10.52 -4.55 -17.02
C GLU A 22 -10.23 -3.24 -17.78
N GLY A 23 -9.20 -2.50 -17.37
CA GLY A 23 -8.80 -1.25 -18.00
C GLY A 23 -9.47 0.00 -17.42
N ALA A 24 -10.20 -0.12 -16.31
CA ALA A 24 -10.85 1.01 -15.66
C ALA A 24 -9.90 1.71 -14.65
N PRO A 25 -9.91 3.06 -14.61
CA PRO A 25 -9.07 3.79 -13.67
C PRO A 25 -9.67 3.83 -12.26
N PHE A 26 -8.82 3.69 -11.24
CA PHE A 26 -9.19 3.88 -9.84
C PHE A 26 -8.15 4.65 -9.03
N ALA A 27 -8.59 5.27 -7.93
CA ALA A 27 -7.76 6.10 -7.05
C ALA A 27 -7.91 5.65 -5.59
N LEU A 28 -7.29 4.52 -5.26
CA LEU A 28 -7.32 3.92 -3.90
C LEU A 28 -5.92 3.87 -3.27
N PRO A 29 -5.81 3.79 -1.93
CA PRO A 29 -4.54 3.66 -1.20
C PRO A 29 -3.67 2.48 -1.67
N GLY A 30 -2.36 2.58 -1.43
CA GLY A 30 -1.40 1.53 -1.77
C GLY A 30 -0.14 1.57 -0.91
N VAL A 31 1.03 1.39 -1.53
CA VAL A 31 2.30 1.16 -0.83
C VAL A 31 2.84 2.36 -0.04
N GLY A 32 3.63 2.05 0.99
CA GLY A 32 4.31 3.00 1.86
C GLY A 32 3.39 3.68 2.88
N GLY A 33 4.00 4.42 3.80
CA GLY A 33 3.31 5.11 4.88
C GLY A 33 3.10 4.25 6.12
N ILE A 34 2.27 4.77 7.03
CA ILE A 34 1.81 4.06 8.21
C ILE A 34 0.35 3.71 8.00
N THR A 35 0.06 2.43 7.72
CA THR A 35 -1.30 1.93 7.56
C THR A 35 -1.90 1.60 8.93
N TYR A 36 -2.82 2.43 9.43
CA TYR A 36 -3.31 2.31 10.80
C TYR A 36 -4.24 1.11 11.05
N ASN A 37 -4.92 0.63 10.00
CA ASN A 37 -6.04 -0.29 10.09
C ASN A 37 -5.86 -1.60 9.32
N VAL A 38 -4.66 -1.88 8.81
CA VAL A 38 -4.27 -3.16 8.21
C VAL A 38 -2.97 -3.59 8.87
N ARG A 39 -2.89 -4.82 9.38
CA ARG A 39 -1.71 -5.36 10.07
C ARG A 39 -1.43 -6.80 9.68
N VAL A 40 -0.24 -7.29 10.02
CA VAL A 40 0.14 -8.70 9.84
C VAL A 40 -0.88 -9.62 10.52
N GLY A 41 -1.48 -10.52 9.74
CA GLY A 41 -2.51 -11.45 10.18
C GLY A 41 -3.94 -11.07 9.74
N ASP A 42 -4.17 -9.84 9.28
CA ASP A 42 -5.46 -9.45 8.70
C ASP A 42 -5.71 -10.15 7.34
N PRO A 43 -6.98 -10.28 6.90
CA PRO A 43 -7.30 -10.80 5.58
C PRO A 43 -6.66 -9.98 4.46
N VAL A 44 -6.12 -10.69 3.45
CA VAL A 44 -5.49 -10.07 2.27
C VAL A 44 -6.51 -9.41 1.34
N PHE A 45 -7.73 -9.93 1.30
CA PHE A 45 -8.83 -9.42 0.46
C PHE A 45 -9.87 -8.67 1.27
N GLY A 46 -10.73 -7.89 0.59
CA GLY A 46 -11.83 -7.13 1.20
C GLY A 46 -11.50 -5.66 1.51
N TRP A 47 -10.27 -5.23 1.22
CA TRP A 47 -9.85 -3.84 1.35
C TRP A 47 -10.08 -3.06 0.06
N ALA A 48 -10.55 -1.81 0.18
CA ALA A 48 -10.57 -0.86 -0.92
C ALA A 48 -9.18 -0.23 -1.09
N GLY A 49 -8.25 -0.96 -1.70
CA GLY A 49 -6.88 -0.55 -1.95
C GLY A 49 -6.17 -1.46 -2.94
N ASP A 50 -4.95 -1.08 -3.32
CA ASP A 50 -4.09 -1.89 -4.18
C ASP A 50 -2.65 -1.82 -3.65
N HIS A 51 -2.03 -2.98 -3.41
CA HIS A 51 -0.72 -3.11 -2.74
C HIS A 51 -0.67 -2.37 -1.38
N ILE A 52 -1.64 -2.60 -0.50
CA ILE A 52 -1.55 -2.11 0.89
C ILE A 52 -0.44 -2.85 1.64
N GLU A 53 0.41 -2.13 2.36
CA GLU A 53 1.47 -2.68 3.20
C GLU A 53 1.04 -2.63 4.69
N PRO A 54 0.92 -3.77 5.38
CA PRO A 54 0.66 -3.86 6.82
C PRO A 54 1.90 -3.60 7.69
#